data_AF-A0A091NJB9-F1
#
_entry.id   AF-A0A091NJB9-F1
#
_cell.length_a   1.000
_cell.length_b   1.000
_cell.length_c   1.000
_cell.angle_alpha   90.00
_cell.angle_beta   90.00
_cell.angle_gamma   90.00
#
_symmetry.space_group_name_H-M   'P 1'
#
loop_
_entity.id
_entity.type
_entity.pdbx_description
1 polymer ?
#
loop_
_entity_poly.entity_id
_entity_poly.type
_entity_poly.pdbx_seq_one_letter_code
_entity_poly.pdbx_strand_id
1 'polypeptide(L)'
;LTFPAVTFCNLNEFRFSRVTKNDLYHAGELLALLNNRYEIPDTQTADEKQLEILQDKANFRNFKPKPFNMLEFYDRAGHDIREMLLSCFFRGEQCTPEDFKVVSA
;
A
#
# COMPACT_ATOMS: atom_id res chain seq x y z
N LEU A 1 30.81 -11.97 -17.65
CA LEU A 1 29.84 -12.57 -16.72
C LEU A 1 28.54 -11.80 -16.84
N THR A 2 27.40 -12.48 -16.96
CA THR A 2 26.08 -11.82 -17.01
C THR A 2 25.67 -11.36 -15.62
N PHE A 3 25.22 -10.12 -15.47
CA PHE A 3 24.69 -9.63 -14.19
C PHE A 3 23.32 -10.25 -13.91
N PRO A 4 23.05 -10.71 -12.66
CA PRO A 4 21.79 -11.39 -12.35
C PRO A 4 20.62 -10.40 -12.23
N ALA A 5 19.39 -10.93 -12.19
CA ALA A 5 18.23 -10.14 -11.78
C ALA A 5 18.28 -9.86 -10.27
N VAL A 6 18.02 -8.61 -9.89
CA VAL A 6 17.89 -8.20 -8.48
C VAL A 6 16.44 -7.82 -8.26
N THR A 7 15.74 -8.60 -7.44
CA THR A 7 14.35 -8.32 -7.04
C THR A 7 14.35 -7.88 -5.59
N PHE A 8 13.66 -6.79 -5.29
CA PHE A 8 13.47 -6.30 -3.93
C PHE A 8 12.05 -5.77 -3.77
N CYS A 9 11.56 -5.81 -2.54
CA CYS A 9 10.26 -5.29 -2.15
C CYS A 9 10.43 -4.46 -0.87
N ASN A 10 9.63 -3.41 -0.71
CA ASN A 10 9.49 -2.77 0.60
C ASN A 10 8.81 -3.78 1.56
N LEU A 11 9.25 -3.83 2.81
CA LEU A 11 8.63 -4.70 3.82
C LEU A 11 7.20 -4.26 4.16
N ASN A 12 6.89 -2.97 3.99
CA ASN A 12 5.53 -2.48 4.12
C ASN A 12 4.78 -2.71 2.80
N GLU A 13 3.69 -3.47 2.85
CA GLU A 13 2.93 -3.87 1.66
C GLU A 13 2.22 -2.71 0.96
N PHE A 14 1.75 -1.70 1.71
CA PHE A 14 0.94 -0.62 1.17
C PHE A 14 1.23 0.72 1.84
N ARG A 15 1.13 1.80 1.07
CA ARG A 15 1.19 3.17 1.57
C ARG A 15 -0.15 3.52 2.21
N PHE A 16 -0.14 3.81 3.52
CA PHE A 16 -1.35 4.22 4.26
C PHE A 16 -2.10 5.40 3.61
N SER A 17 -1.36 6.34 3.02
CA SER A 17 -1.92 7.50 2.30
C SER A 17 -2.73 7.12 1.05
N ARG A 18 -2.48 5.95 0.46
CA ARG A 18 -3.17 5.45 -0.75
C ARG A 18 -4.35 4.53 -0.43
N VAL A 19 -4.50 4.08 0.82
CA VAL A 19 -5.65 3.28 1.26
C VAL A 19 -6.91 4.15 1.28
N THR A 20 -7.92 3.76 0.52
CA THR A 20 -9.20 4.47 0.45
C THR A 20 -10.25 3.88 1.39
N LYS A 21 -11.37 4.57 1.55
CA LYS A 21 -12.54 4.06 2.29
C LYS A 21 -13.07 2.73 1.70
N ASN A 22 -13.04 2.58 0.37
CA ASN A 22 -13.48 1.33 -0.28
C ASN A 22 -12.49 0.19 0.00
N ASP A 23 -11.18 0.47 -0.05
CA ASP A 23 -10.16 -0.53 0.27
C ASP A 23 -10.28 -0.98 1.73
N LEU A 24 -10.44 -0.02 2.64
CA LEU A 24 -10.61 -0.31 4.06
C LEU A 24 -11.91 -1.11 4.33
N TYR A 25 -12.97 -0.85 3.56
CA TYR A 25 -14.21 -1.63 3.64
C TYR A 25 -14.00 -3.09 3.19
N HIS A 26 -13.26 -3.35 2.11
CA HIS A 26 -13.11 -4.71 1.58
C HIS A 26 -11.97 -5.51 2.21
N ALA A 27 -10.87 -4.84 2.57
CA ALA A 27 -9.64 -5.48 3.03
C ALA A 27 -9.25 -5.06 4.46
N GLY A 28 -9.99 -4.18 5.14
CA GLY A 28 -9.57 -3.63 6.43
C GLY A 28 -9.32 -4.68 7.52
N GLU A 29 -10.10 -5.76 7.54
CA GLU A 29 -9.87 -6.90 8.44
C GLU A 29 -8.60 -7.68 8.07
N LEU A 30 -8.37 -7.96 6.78
CA LEU A 30 -7.14 -8.60 6.29
C LEU A 30 -5.89 -7.79 6.65
N LEU A 31 -5.99 -6.46 6.59
CA LEU A 31 -4.92 -5.53 6.94
C LEU A 31 -4.77 -5.31 8.46
N ALA A 32 -5.58 -5.99 9.29
CA ALA A 32 -5.65 -5.80 10.74
C ALA A 32 -5.93 -4.35 11.19
N LEU A 33 -6.53 -3.54 10.31
CA LEU A 33 -6.94 -2.16 10.62
C LEU A 33 -8.37 -2.10 11.17
N LEU A 34 -9.18 -3.11 10.87
CA LEU A 34 -10.56 -3.27 11.36
C LEU A 34 -10.75 -4.66 11.97
N ASN A 35 -11.70 -4.77 12.88
CA ASN A 35 -12.21 -6.06 13.35
C ASN A 35 -13.32 -6.60 12.42
N ASN A 36 -13.84 -7.79 12.75
CA ASN A 36 -14.95 -8.45 12.04
C ASN A 36 -16.29 -7.68 12.08
N ARG A 37 -16.39 -6.58 12.82
CA ARG A 37 -17.54 -5.66 12.87
C ARG A 37 -17.32 -4.40 12.05
N TYR A 38 -16.22 -4.31 11.29
CA TYR A 38 -15.81 -3.13 10.53
C TYR A 38 -15.53 -1.90 11.42
N GLU A 39 -15.05 -2.14 12.63
CA GLU A 39 -14.69 -1.10 13.61
C GLU A 39 -13.18 -1.11 13.85
N ILE A 40 -12.62 0.06 14.17
CA ILE A 40 -11.21 0.16 14.56
C ILE A 40 -11.05 -0.54 15.93
N PRO A 41 -10.15 -1.53 16.08
CA PRO A 41 -9.99 -2.24 17.34
C PRO A 41 -9.47 -1.33 18.45
N ASP A 42 -10.01 -1.44 19.69
CA ASP A 42 -9.59 -0.64 20.86
C ASP A 42 -8.12 -0.83 21.29
N THR A 43 -7.46 -1.87 20.76
CA THR A 43 -6.04 -2.15 20.97
C THR A 43 -5.14 -1.36 20.02
N GLN A 44 -5.65 -0.35 19.32
CA GLN A 44 -4.87 0.40 18.34
C GLN A 44 -3.80 1.26 19.03
N THR A 45 -2.58 1.21 18.50
CA THR A 45 -1.43 1.99 19.00
C THR A 45 -1.06 3.13 18.05
N ALA A 46 -2.00 3.57 17.22
CA ALA A 46 -1.79 4.63 16.25
C ALA A 46 -1.58 5.99 16.93
N ASP A 47 -0.80 6.86 16.32
CA ASP A 47 -0.73 8.26 16.75
C ASP A 47 -2.08 8.96 16.54
N GLU A 48 -2.32 10.07 17.25
CA GLU A 48 -3.62 10.77 17.22
C GLU A 48 -4.04 11.20 15.80
N LYS A 49 -3.09 11.65 14.99
CA LYS A 49 -3.35 12.18 13.65
C LYS A 49 -3.68 11.05 12.66
N GLN A 50 -2.98 9.94 12.73
CA GLN A 50 -3.26 8.75 11.93
C GLN A 50 -4.57 8.11 12.36
N LEU A 51 -4.87 8.12 13.66
CA LEU A 51 -6.14 7.64 14.17
C LEU A 51 -7.32 8.49 13.64
N GLU A 52 -7.20 9.82 13.63
CA GLU A 52 -8.22 10.70 13.06
C GLU A 52 -8.46 10.40 11.57
N ILE A 53 -7.38 10.24 10.79
CA ILE A 53 -7.48 9.86 9.37
C ILE A 53 -8.13 8.49 9.19
N LEU A 54 -7.78 7.53 10.04
CA LEU A 54 -8.35 6.18 9.99
C LEU A 54 -9.84 6.19 10.37
N GLN A 55 -10.24 6.99 11.36
CA GLN A 55 -11.64 7.16 11.77
C GLN A 55 -12.50 7.73 10.64
N ASP A 56 -12.01 8.76 9.93
CA ASP A 56 -12.72 9.30 8.77
C ASP A 56 -12.90 8.25 7.66
N LYS A 57 -11.82 7.50 7.37
CA LYS A 57 -11.85 6.41 6.38
C LYS A 57 -12.73 5.23 6.80
N ALA A 58 -12.81 4.93 8.10
CA ALA A 58 -13.62 3.85 8.67
C ALA A 58 -15.08 4.25 8.93
N ASN A 59 -15.47 5.50 8.66
CA ASN A 59 -16.86 5.91 8.77
C ASN A 59 -17.69 5.39 7.58
N PHE A 60 -18.35 4.25 7.79
CA PHE A 60 -19.19 3.57 6.79
C PHE A 60 -20.68 3.94 6.86
N ARG A 61 -21.07 4.98 7.62
CA ARG A 61 -22.47 5.44 7.65
C ARG A 61 -22.91 5.90 6.25
N ASN A 62 -24.00 5.32 5.75
CA ASN A 62 -24.52 5.56 4.40
C ASN A 62 -23.51 5.27 3.27
N PHE A 63 -22.48 4.47 3.52
CA PHE A 63 -21.49 4.10 2.53
C PHE A 63 -22.07 3.06 1.55
N LYS A 64 -21.83 3.26 0.25
CA LYS A 64 -22.17 2.30 -0.80
C LYS A 64 -20.87 1.72 -1.36
N PRO A 65 -20.54 0.45 -1.05
CA PRO A 65 -19.32 -0.19 -1.53
C PRO A 65 -19.27 -0.21 -3.07
N LYS A 66 -18.07 0.00 -3.60
CA LYS A 66 -17.76 -0.15 -5.02
C LYS A 66 -17.06 -1.49 -5.26
N PRO A 67 -17.05 -2.03 -6.49
CA PRO A 67 -16.26 -3.20 -6.82
C PRO A 67 -14.80 -3.04 -6.37
N PHE A 68 -14.19 -4.14 -5.96
CA PHE A 68 -12.85 -4.18 -5.41
C PHE A 68 -12.07 -5.35 -6.01
N ASN A 69 -10.78 -5.13 -6.27
CA ASN A 69 -9.89 -6.12 -6.85
C ASN A 69 -8.54 -6.02 -6.12
N MET A 70 -8.04 -7.15 -5.59
CA MET A 70 -6.80 -7.19 -4.83
C MET A 70 -5.57 -6.82 -5.66
N LEU A 71 -5.52 -7.20 -6.94
CA LEU A 71 -4.41 -6.85 -7.83
C LEU A 71 -4.37 -5.33 -8.08
N GLU A 72 -5.53 -4.71 -8.33
CA GLU A 72 -5.63 -3.25 -8.46
C GLU A 72 -5.23 -2.54 -7.17
N PHE A 73 -5.63 -3.08 -6.02
CA PHE A 73 -5.25 -2.53 -4.72
C PHE A 73 -3.73 -2.56 -4.52
N TYR A 74 -3.06 -3.68 -4.79
CA TYR A 74 -1.60 -3.78 -4.69
C TYR A 74 -0.88 -2.85 -5.65
N ASP A 75 -1.34 -2.74 -6.90
CA ASP A 75 -0.73 -1.86 -7.91
C ASP A 75 -0.84 -0.37 -7.52
N ARG A 76 -2.02 0.06 -7.03
CA ARG A 76 -2.26 1.45 -6.64
C ARG A 76 -1.70 1.82 -5.27
N ALA A 77 -1.90 0.96 -4.27
CA ALA A 77 -1.54 1.25 -2.88
C ALA A 77 -0.11 0.85 -2.53
N GLY A 78 0.51 -0.07 -3.28
CA GLY A 78 1.91 -0.45 -3.13
C GLY A 78 2.87 0.73 -3.31
N HIS A 79 4.14 0.53 -2.96
CA HIS A 79 5.16 1.59 -3.07
C HIS A 79 5.59 1.80 -4.52
N ASP A 80 5.58 3.05 -4.98
CA ASP A 80 6.05 3.39 -6.32
C ASP A 80 7.58 3.49 -6.32
N ILE A 81 8.23 2.74 -7.22
CA ILE A 81 9.68 2.79 -7.40
C ILE A 81 10.19 4.20 -7.72
N ARG A 82 9.39 5.03 -8.39
CA ARG A 82 9.71 6.44 -8.68
C ARG A 82 9.81 7.31 -7.42
N GLU A 83 9.10 6.96 -6.36
CA GLU A 83 9.14 7.67 -5.08
C GLU A 83 10.26 7.12 -4.17
N MET A 84 10.63 5.84 -4.32
CA MET A 84 11.65 5.18 -3.47
C MET A 84 13.09 5.32 -4.01
N LEU A 85 13.28 5.28 -5.32
CA LEU A 85 14.59 5.21 -5.96
C LEU A 85 15.23 6.60 -6.04
N LEU A 86 15.98 6.98 -5.00
CA LEU A 86 16.67 8.28 -4.95
C LEU A 86 17.84 8.37 -5.95
N SER A 87 18.56 7.27 -6.15
CA SER A 87 19.64 7.16 -7.12
C SER A 87 19.83 5.71 -7.57
N CYS A 88 20.31 5.53 -8.80
CA CYS A 88 20.55 4.23 -9.39
C CYS A 88 21.75 4.34 -10.31
N PHE A 89 22.74 3.45 -10.13
CA PHE A 89 23.89 3.36 -11.01
C PHE A 89 24.23 1.91 -11.30
N PHE A 90 24.44 1.59 -12.57
CA PHE A 90 24.96 0.31 -13.00
C PHE A 90 26.24 0.52 -13.81
N ARG A 91 27.36 0.03 -13.28
CA ARG A 91 28.70 0.18 -13.90
C ARG A 91 29.09 1.65 -14.17
N GLY A 92 28.63 2.57 -13.35
CA GLY A 92 28.90 4.01 -13.48
C GLY A 92 27.90 4.78 -14.33
N GLU A 93 27.06 4.09 -15.10
CA GLU A 93 25.96 4.70 -15.85
C GLU A 93 24.73 4.87 -14.96
N GLN A 94 24.06 6.01 -15.09
CA GLN A 94 22.82 6.29 -14.36
C GLN A 94 21.67 5.44 -14.92
N CYS A 95 20.95 4.73 -14.03
CA CYS A 95 19.71 4.03 -14.37
C CYS A 95 18.49 4.81 -13.87
N THR A 96 17.31 4.45 -14.38
CA THR A 96 16.05 5.12 -14.06
C THR A 96 15.02 4.13 -13.48
N PRO A 97 13.91 4.62 -12.90
CA PRO A 97 12.83 3.75 -12.43
C PRO A 97 12.27 2.81 -13.50
N GLU A 98 12.33 3.20 -14.78
CA GLU A 98 11.86 2.40 -15.93
C GLU A 98 12.73 1.16 -16.18
N ASP A 99 13.96 1.11 -15.66
CA ASP A 99 14.82 -0.08 -15.70
C ASP A 99 14.37 -1.16 -14.71
N PHE A 100 13.43 -0.86 -13.82
CA PHE A 100 12.85 -1.81 -12.87
C PHE A 100 11.48 -2.29 -13.38
N LYS A 101 11.37 -3.61 -13.58
CA LYS A 101 10.12 -4.25 -13.97
C LYS A 101 9.30 -4.65 -12.74
N VAL A 102 8.05 -4.19 -12.67
CA VAL A 102 7.07 -4.67 -11.70
C VAL A 102 6.81 -6.16 -11.94
N VAL A 103 6.86 -6.95 -10.86
CA VAL A 103 6.54 -8.38 -10.89
C VAL A 103 5.08 -8.55 -10.49
N SER A 104 4.23 -8.99 -11.42
CA SER A 104 2.87 -9.43 -11.16
C SER A 104 2.80 -10.96 -11.16
N ALA A 105 2.06 -11.52 -10.20
CA ALA A 105 1.75 -12.95 -10.13
C ALA A 105 0.53 -13.29 -11.00
#